data_AF-A0A0M4DZX1-F1
#
_entry.id   AF-A0A0M4DZX1-F1
#
_cell.length_a   1.000
_cell.length_b   1.000
_cell.length_c   1.000
_cell.angle_alpha   90.00
_cell.angle_beta   90.00
_cell.angle_gamma   90.00
#
_symmetry.space_group_name_H-M   'P 1'
#
loop_
_entity.id
_entity.type
_entity.pdbx_description
1 polymer ?
#
loop_
_entity_poly.entity_id
_entity_poly.type
_entity_poly.pdbx_seq_one_letter_code
_entity_poly.pdbx_strand_id
1 'polypeptide(L)' 'MTLTAIASGRLSPPAPVTVDTLATRAGATVRVYQDPDGSLSSDCTGCGEYAWTLTVDRDFALEHAATCLRPPRPLRTAA' A
#
# COMPACT_ATOMS: atom_id res chain seq x y z
N MET A 1 -16.22 12.76 -41.90
CA MET A 1 -15.42 12.81 -40.66
C MET A 1 -16.29 12.26 -39.55
N THR A 2 -16.03 11.04 -39.11
CA THR A 2 -16.89 10.34 -38.14
C THR A 2 -16.23 10.45 -36.78
N LEU A 3 -16.87 11.15 -35.85
CA LEU A 3 -16.43 11.28 -34.46
C LEU A 3 -16.86 10.03 -33.69
N THR A 4 -15.89 9.23 -33.25
CA THR A 4 -16.10 8.08 -32.38
C THR A 4 -16.35 8.57 -30.95
N ALA A 5 -17.53 8.28 -30.41
CA ALA A 5 -17.83 8.53 -29.00
C ALA A 5 -16.99 7.59 -28.12
N ILE A 6 -16.10 8.14 -27.30
CA ILE A 6 -15.38 7.39 -26.27
C ILE A 6 -16.35 7.22 -25.11
N ALA A 7 -16.83 5.99 -24.88
CA ALA A 7 -17.63 5.69 -23.72
C ALA A 7 -16.78 5.88 -22.46
N SER A 8 -17.09 6.89 -21.64
CA SER A 8 -16.54 7.07 -20.30
C SER A 8 -17.11 6.02 -19.34
N GLY A 9 -16.81 4.74 -19.59
CA GLY A 9 -17.00 3.71 -18.59
C GLY A 9 -16.11 4.05 -17.40
N ARG A 10 -16.67 4.12 -16.19
CA ARG A 10 -15.86 4.14 -14.96
C ARG A 10 -15.10 2.83 -14.88
N LEU A 11 -13.91 2.79 -15.45
CA LEU A 11 -12.95 1.74 -15.17
C LEU A 11 -12.37 2.07 -13.80
N SER A 12 -12.82 1.36 -12.77
CA SER A 12 -12.05 1.32 -11.54
C SER A 12 -10.68 0.75 -11.90
N PRO A 13 -9.57 1.43 -11.56
CA PRO A 13 -8.27 0.81 -11.69
C PRO A 13 -8.28 -0.52 -10.91
N PRO A 14 -7.54 -1.54 -11.37
CA PRO A 14 -7.41 -2.79 -10.63
C PRO A 14 -7.04 -2.49 -9.18
N ALA A 15 -7.59 -3.25 -8.24
CA ALA A 15 -7.22 -3.08 -6.83
C ALA A 15 -5.72 -3.40 -6.65
N PRO A 16 -4.99 -2.63 -5.81
CA PRO A 16 -3.62 -2.97 -5.45
C PRO A 16 -3.55 -4.37 -4.87
N VAL A 17 -2.52 -5.13 -5.23
CA VAL A 17 -2.34 -6.52 -4.77
C VAL A 17 -1.25 -6.53 -3.70
N THR A 18 -1.51 -7.14 -2.55
CA THR A 18 -0.46 -7.34 -1.54
C THR A 18 0.60 -8.32 -2.08
N VAL A 19 1.84 -7.85 -2.17
CA VAL A 19 2.99 -8.63 -2.66
C VAL A 19 3.96 -9.03 -1.55
N ASP A 20 3.93 -8.34 -0.41
CA ASP A 20 4.73 -8.72 0.76
C ASP A 20 4.07 -8.29 2.08
N THR A 21 4.48 -8.94 3.16
CA THR A 21 4.00 -8.66 4.52
C THR A 21 5.12 -8.90 5.53
N LEU A 22 5.54 -7.84 6.22
CA LEU A 22 6.68 -7.83 7.12
C LEU A 22 6.23 -7.55 8.55
N ALA A 23 6.66 -8.38 9.50
CA ALA A 23 6.41 -8.16 10.91
C ALA A 23 7.39 -7.14 11.49
N THR A 24 6.90 -6.20 12.30
CA THR A 24 7.74 -5.31 13.08
C THR A 24 8.06 -5.91 14.45
N ARG A 25 9.11 -5.40 15.11
CA ARG A 25 9.49 -5.86 16.46
C ARG A 25 8.43 -5.57 17.53
N ALA A 26 7.55 -4.60 17.28
CA ALA A 26 6.46 -4.24 18.18
C ALA A 26 5.14 -4.98 17.88
N GLY A 27 5.17 -5.98 17.01
CA GLY A 27 4.00 -6.79 16.65
C GLY A 27 3.05 -6.10 15.66
N ALA A 28 3.46 -4.99 15.05
CA ALA A 28 2.76 -4.39 13.93
C ALA A 28 3.17 -5.07 12.62
N THR A 29 2.55 -4.64 11.52
CA THR A 29 2.78 -5.22 10.19
C THR A 29 2.95 -4.10 9.18
N VAL A 30 4.01 -4.20 8.37
CA VAL A 30 4.17 -3.42 7.13
C VAL A 30 3.69 -4.29 5.98
N ARG A 31 2.71 -3.82 5.22
CA ARG A 31 2.22 -4.47 4.00
C ARG A 31 2.74 -3.73 2.80
N VAL A 32 3.17 -4.47 1.79
CA VAL A 32 3.61 -3.92 0.51
C VAL A 32 2.59 -4.32 -0.55
N TYR A 33 2.14 -3.35 -1.31
CA TYR A 33 1.20 -3.52 -2.41
C TYR A 33 1.89 -3.21 -3.73
N GLN A 34 1.47 -3.91 -4.77
CA GLN A 34 1.76 -3.56 -6.14
C GLN A 34 0.51 -2.95 -6.77
N ASP A 35 0.68 -1.72 -7.24
CA ASP A 35 -0.33 -0.95 -7.93
C ASP A 35 -0.42 -1.37 -9.42
N PRO A 36 -1.53 -1.05 -10.11
CA PRO A 36 -1.75 -1.47 -11.50
C PRO A 36 -0.74 -0.93 -12.51
N ASP A 37 -0.12 0.20 -12.22
CA ASP A 37 0.95 0.81 -13.02
C ASP A 37 2.31 0.14 -12.75
N GLY A 38 2.35 -0.87 -11.87
CA GLY A 38 3.55 -1.59 -11.47
C GLY A 38 4.34 -0.91 -10.36
N SER A 39 3.89 0.27 -9.90
CA SER A 39 4.50 0.92 -8.74
C SER A 39 4.21 0.13 -7.46
N LEU A 40 5.04 0.35 -6.44
CA LEU A 40 4.82 -0.25 -5.13
C LEU A 40 4.38 0.83 -4.14
N SER A 41 3.53 0.43 -3.22
CA SER A 41 3.10 1.23 -2.08
C SER A 41 3.20 0.38 -0.82
N SER A 42 3.25 1.02 0.34
CA SER A 42 3.27 0.30 1.62
C SER A 42 2.45 1.00 2.70
N ASP A 43 1.86 0.22 3.59
CA ASP A 43 1.20 0.71 4.79
C ASP A 43 1.72 -0.02 6.03
N CYS A 44 1.80 0.69 7.17
CA CYS A 44 2.19 0.10 8.44
C CYS A 44 1.07 0.22 9.48
N THR A 45 0.62 -0.91 10.03
CA THR A 45 -0.47 -0.95 11.03
C THR A 45 -0.08 -0.33 12.37
N GLY A 46 1.22 -0.13 12.63
CA GLY A 46 1.75 0.42 13.88
C GLY A 46 1.77 1.95 13.90
N CYS A 47 2.51 2.55 12.98
CA CYS A 47 2.61 4.01 12.88
C CYS A 47 1.48 4.63 12.05
N GLY A 48 0.74 3.85 11.26
CA GLY A 48 -0.26 4.35 10.33
C GLY A 48 0.35 5.09 9.15
N GLU A 49 1.67 4.98 8.95
CA GLU A 49 2.35 5.59 7.83
C GLU A 49 1.97 4.84 6.55
N TYR A 50 1.58 5.61 5.55
CA TYR A 50 1.33 5.15 4.19
C TYR A 50 2.38 5.80 3.29
N ALA A 51 3.24 4.99 2.70
CA ALA A 51 4.26 5.43 1.78
C ALA A 51 3.87 5.00 0.36
N TRP A 52 3.65 5.98 -0.51
CA TRP A 52 3.52 5.81 -1.96
C TRP A 52 4.70 6.55 -2.57
N THR A 53 5.69 5.83 -3.09
CA THR A 53 6.81 6.48 -3.75
C THR A 53 7.33 5.55 -4.84
N LEU A 54 7.89 6.11 -5.91
CA LEU A 54 8.60 5.36 -6.95
C LEU A 54 9.81 4.57 -6.39
N THR A 55 10.21 4.86 -5.16
CA THR A 55 11.30 4.26 -4.39
C THR A 55 10.79 3.37 -3.25
N VAL A 56 9.48 3.07 -3.18
CA VAL A 56 9.05 1.93 -2.36
C VAL A 56 9.58 0.71 -3.08
N ASP A 57 10.72 0.22 -2.65
CA ASP A 57 11.20 -1.09 -3.00
C ASP A 57 11.21 -1.96 -1.74
N ARG A 58 11.58 -3.23 -1.91
CA ARG A 58 11.58 -4.19 -0.80
C ARG A 58 12.51 -3.74 0.34
N ASP A 59 13.60 -3.05 0.05
CA ASP A 59 14.56 -2.56 1.05
C ASP A 59 13.95 -1.47 1.93
N PHE A 60 13.25 -0.49 1.34
CA PHE A 60 12.49 0.51 2.09
C PHE A 60 11.50 -0.15 3.07
N ALA A 61 10.74 -1.15 2.62
CA ALA A 61 9.78 -1.85 3.46
C ALA A 61 10.46 -2.64 4.60
N LEU A 62 11.63 -3.24 4.33
CA LEU A 62 12.44 -3.93 5.33
C LEU A 62 13.01 -2.96 6.37
N GLU A 63 13.56 -1.82 5.95
CA GLU A 63 14.05 -0.78 6.84
C GLU A 63 12.92 -0.24 7.72
N HIS A 64 11.76 0.05 7.13
CA HIS A 64 10.59 0.47 7.87
C HIS A 64 10.18 -0.58 8.92
N ALA A 65 10.08 -1.84 8.54
CA ALA A 65 9.70 -2.92 9.47
C ALA A 65 10.71 -3.08 10.61
N ALA A 66 12.00 -2.86 10.35
CA ALA A 66 13.06 -2.93 11.35
C ALA A 66 13.04 -1.74 12.33
N THR A 67 12.65 -0.56 11.87
CA THR A 67 12.68 0.69 12.64
C THR A 67 11.36 0.99 13.36
N CYS A 68 10.23 0.48 12.86
CA CYS A 68 8.93 0.73 13.46
C CYS A 68 8.74 -0.05 14.78
N LEU A 69 8.75 0.69 15.89
CA LEU A 69 8.55 0.16 17.25
C LEU A 69 7.15 0.45 17.82
N ARG A 70 6.21 0.88 16.98
CA ARG A 70 4.85 1.16 17.44
C ARG A 70 4.00 -0.12 17.40
N PRO A 71 3.23 -0.41 18.47
CA PRO A 71 2.28 -1.52 18.44
C PRO A 71 1.17 -1.23 17.42
N PRO A 72 0.52 -2.26 16.88
CA PRO A 72 -0.56 -2.10 15.93
C PRO A 72 -1.67 -1.24 16.54
N ARG A 73 -2.09 -0.20 15.82
CA ARG A 73 -3.22 0.62 16.25
C ARG A 73 -4.50 -0.20 16.05
N PRO A 74 -5.40 -0.32 17.05
CA PRO A 74 -6.68 -0.98 16.84
C PRO A 74 -7.42 -0.27 15.71
N LEU A 75 -7.82 -1.05 14.70
CA LEU A 75 -8.67 -0.57 13.63
C LEU A 75 -9.94 -0.03 14.29
N ARG A 76 -10.16 1.29 14.20
CA ARG A 76 -11.49 1.84 14.45
C ARG A 76 -12.35 1.32 13.31
N THR A 77 -13.06 0.21 13.55
CA THR A 77 -14.12 -0.24 12.66
C THR A 77 -15.07 0.94 12.51
N ALA A 78 -15.22 1.45 11.28
CA ALA A 78 -16.26 2.43 11.00
C ALA A 78 -17.61 1.74 11.33
N ALA A 79 -18.34 2.33 12.28
CA ALA A 79 -19.66 1.88 12.71
C ALA A 79 -20.74 2.36 11.73
#